data_AF-A0A7C5AGE1-F1
#
_entry.id   AF-A0A7C5AGE1-F1
#
_cell.length_a   1.000
_cell.length_b   1.000
_cell.length_c   1.000
_cell.angle_alpha   90.00
_cell.angle_beta   90.00
_cell.angle_gamma   90.00
#
_symmetry.space_group_name_H-M   'P 1'
#
loop_
_entity.id
_entity.type
_entity.pdbx_description
1 polymer ?
#
loop_
_entity_poly.entity_id
_entity_poly.type
_entity_poly.pdbx_seq_one_letter_code
_entity_poly.pdbx_strand_id
1 'polypeptide(L)'
;RNYEKARAVIERADQATALREKLAALRAEWDKLTPALTDIAHTRKNGSHDLSRLQRGIRTRETAYFKPILQVLNQMGGVGEMNEVLERLPRVMKGTLTDVDFEPLAPNTEVPRWWNTAQWAQSAMVQAGLLKSDAPRGVWEMTEAGHKLIAEFGS
;
A
#
# COMPACT_ATOMS: atom_id res chain seq x y z
N ARG A 1 -11.37 13.91 39.32
CA ARG A 1 -11.13 12.70 38.48
C ARG A 1 -11.27 12.90 36.96
N ASN A 2 -11.73 14.06 36.44
CA ASN A 2 -11.85 14.33 34.99
C ASN A 2 -10.70 15.13 34.35
N TYR A 3 -9.76 15.67 35.14
CA TYR A 3 -8.66 16.50 34.63
C TYR A 3 -7.51 15.70 33.99
N GLU A 4 -7.22 14.49 34.48
CA GLU A 4 -6.17 13.63 33.94
C GLU A 4 -6.53 13.06 32.56
N LYS A 5 -7.80 12.70 32.36
CA LYS A 5 -8.31 12.21 31.07
C LYS A 5 -8.31 13.31 30.00
N ALA A 6 -8.60 14.55 30.37
CA ALA A 6 -8.54 15.69 29.46
C ALA A 6 -7.10 16.01 29.01
N ARG A 7 -6.12 15.91 29.93
CA ARG A 7 -4.69 16.08 29.59
C ARG A 7 -4.16 15.01 28.64
N ALA A 8 -4.53 13.75 28.84
CA ALA A 8 -4.10 12.64 27.97
C ALA A 8 -4.66 12.72 26.53
N VAL A 9 -5.78 13.42 26.32
CA VAL A 9 -6.33 13.67 24.97
C VAL A 9 -5.56 14.79 24.28
N ILE A 10 -5.22 15.84 25.01
CA ILE A 10 -4.40 16.95 24.51
C ILE A 10 -3.00 16.45 24.13
N GLU A 11 -2.37 15.66 24.99
CA GLU A 11 -1.03 15.11 24.75
C GLU A 11 -0.98 14.21 23.49
N ARG A 12 -2.04 13.43 23.23
CA ARG A 12 -2.15 12.65 21.99
C ARG A 12 -2.38 13.51 20.75
N ALA A 13 -3.12 14.60 20.87
CA ALA A 13 -3.31 15.56 19.78
C ALA A 13 -1.99 16.28 19.43
N ASP A 14 -1.18 16.58 20.44
CA ASP A 14 0.15 17.17 20.27
C ASP A 14 1.12 16.18 19.60
N GLN A 15 1.11 14.91 20.02
CA GLN A 15 1.91 13.85 19.40
C GLN A 15 1.54 13.62 17.93
N ALA A 16 0.25 13.64 17.59
CA ALA A 16 -0.21 13.51 16.21
C ALA A 16 0.22 14.71 15.34
N THR A 17 0.18 15.92 15.90
CA THR A 17 0.64 17.14 15.23
C THR A 17 2.15 17.09 14.96
N ALA A 18 2.93 16.69 15.96
CA ALA A 18 4.37 16.53 15.83
C ALA A 18 4.77 15.49 14.77
N LEU A 19 4.03 14.38 14.66
CA LEU A 19 4.26 13.38 13.60
C LEU A 19 3.95 13.94 12.20
N ARG A 20 2.88 14.74 12.08
CA ARG A 20 2.51 15.39 10.81
C ARG A 20 3.57 16.39 10.35
N GLU A 21 4.15 17.14 11.29
CA GLU A 21 5.23 18.08 11.02
C GLU A 21 6.51 17.36 10.59
N LYS A 22 6.88 16.26 11.28
CA LYS A 22 8.01 15.41 10.87
C LYS A 22 7.82 14.84 9.47
N LEU A 23 6.62 14.37 9.12
CA LEU A 23 6.31 13.87 7.78
C LEU A 23 6.41 14.96 6.71
N ALA A 24 5.97 16.19 7.03
CA ALA A 24 6.09 17.33 6.12
C ALA A 24 7.55 17.75 5.91
N ALA A 25 8.36 17.74 6.96
CA ALA A 25 9.80 18.01 6.88
C ALA A 25 10.52 16.97 6.02
N LEU A 26 10.25 15.68 6.25
CA LEU A 26 10.84 14.59 5.48
C LEU A 26 10.49 14.69 3.98
N ARG A 27 9.25 15.11 3.68
CA ARG A 27 8.80 15.34 2.30
C ARG A 27 9.52 16.52 1.64
N ALA A 28 9.72 17.61 2.37
CA ALA A 28 10.47 18.76 1.87
C ALA A 28 11.97 18.43 1.66
N GLU A 29 12.55 17.57 2.51
CA GLU A 29 13.91 17.06 2.32
C GLU A 29 13.99 16.14 1.10
N TRP A 30 13.01 15.25 0.92
CA TRP A 30 12.92 14.40 -0.26
C TRP A 30 12.81 15.21 -1.56
N ASP A 31 11.97 16.23 -1.60
CA ASP A 31 11.80 17.13 -2.76
C ASP A 31 13.10 17.90 -3.12
N LYS A 32 13.97 18.16 -2.12
CA LYS A 32 15.29 18.81 -2.34
C LYS A 32 16.34 17.83 -2.85
N LEU A 33 16.25 16.55 -2.49
CA LEU A 33 17.23 15.52 -2.84
C LEU A 33 16.98 14.90 -4.23
N THR A 34 15.78 15.09 -4.81
CA THR A 34 15.46 14.62 -6.16
C THR A 34 15.35 15.77 -7.16
N PRO A 35 16.39 16.08 -7.96
CA PRO A 35 16.24 16.99 -9.08
C PRO A 35 15.40 16.33 -10.19
N ALA A 36 14.24 16.92 -10.49
CA ALA A 36 13.40 16.74 -11.68
C ALA A 36 12.99 15.29 -12.06
N LEU A 37 12.25 14.59 -11.20
CA LEU A 37 11.23 13.63 -11.66
C LEU A 37 9.91 14.32 -12.04
N THR A 38 9.79 15.62 -11.75
CA THR A 38 8.61 16.47 -11.98
C THR A 38 8.34 16.74 -13.48
N ASP A 39 9.36 16.73 -14.33
CA ASP A 39 9.20 16.93 -15.79
C ASP A 39 8.58 15.71 -16.50
N ILE A 40 8.75 14.51 -15.94
CA ILE A 40 8.15 13.28 -16.50
C ILE A 40 6.64 13.23 -16.23
N ALA A 41 6.18 13.92 -15.18
CA ALA A 41 4.77 14.04 -14.84
C ALA A 41 4.02 15.04 -15.74
N HIS A 42 4.72 15.91 -16.47
CA HIS A 42 4.11 16.94 -17.33
C HIS A 42 4.05 16.59 -18.82
N THR A 43 4.63 15.47 -19.24
CA THR A 43 4.69 15.05 -20.65
C THR A 43 3.79 13.86 -21.04
N ARG A 44 2.88 13.41 -20.16
CA ARG A 44 1.80 12.48 -20.54
C ARG A 44 0.42 13.10 -20.41
N LYS A 45 0.19 14.20 -21.14
CA LYS A 45 -1.13 14.53 -21.66
C LYS A 45 -1.26 13.81 -23.01
N ASN A 46 -1.89 12.65 -23.03
CA ASN A 46 -2.68 12.17 -24.16
C ASN A 46 -3.51 10.96 -23.71
N GLY A 47 -4.83 11.06 -23.89
CA GLY A 47 -5.80 10.02 -23.55
C GLY A 47 -6.80 10.45 -22.48
N SER A 48 -7.64 11.43 -22.80
CA SER A 48 -8.90 11.63 -22.09
C SER A 48 -9.79 10.40 -22.34
N HIS A 49 -9.65 9.35 -21.53
CA HIS A 49 -10.77 8.47 -21.26
C HIS A 49 -11.52 9.08 -20.09
N ASP A 50 -12.68 9.63 -20.42
CA ASP A 50 -13.71 10.07 -19.49
C ASP A 50 -14.13 8.89 -18.60
N LEU A 51 -13.36 8.68 -17.53
CA LEU A 51 -13.81 7.96 -16.36
C LEU A 51 -14.09 9.07 -15.37
N SER A 52 -15.36 9.45 -15.28
CA SER A 52 -15.95 10.00 -14.06
C SER A 52 -15.19 9.41 -12.88
N ARG A 53 -14.27 10.20 -12.34
CA ARG A 53 -13.33 9.75 -11.31
C ARG A 53 -14.19 9.28 -10.16
N LEU A 54 -14.33 7.95 -9.99
CA LEU A 54 -14.92 7.35 -8.81
C LEU A 54 -14.36 8.13 -7.62
N GLN A 55 -15.25 8.73 -6.82
CA GLN A 55 -14.87 9.64 -5.75
C GLN A 55 -13.72 9.05 -4.94
N ARG A 56 -12.74 9.89 -4.58
CA ARG A 56 -11.67 9.50 -3.66
C ARG A 56 -12.29 8.88 -2.41
N GLY A 57 -11.97 7.61 -2.14
CA GLY A 57 -12.48 6.86 -0.99
C GLY A 57 -13.36 5.66 -1.31
N ILE A 58 -13.71 5.43 -2.58
CA ILE A 58 -14.53 4.27 -2.96
C ILE A 58 -13.70 2.97 -3.03
N ARG A 59 -12.45 3.05 -3.53
CA ARG A 59 -11.58 1.87 -3.71
C ARG A 59 -10.48 1.81 -2.65
N THR A 60 -10.12 0.60 -2.24
CA THR A 60 -8.96 0.39 -1.37
C THR A 60 -7.69 0.90 -2.04
N ARG A 61 -6.90 1.68 -1.29
CA ARG A 61 -5.63 2.23 -1.78
C ARG A 61 -4.58 1.15 -1.85
N GLU A 62 -3.70 1.24 -2.83
CA GLU A 62 -2.57 0.33 -3.03
C GLU A 62 -1.72 0.12 -1.77
N THR A 63 -1.41 1.19 -1.03
CA THR A 63 -0.63 1.12 0.21
C THR A 63 -1.28 0.29 1.32
N ALA A 64 -2.60 0.11 1.29
CA ALA A 64 -3.30 -0.74 2.25
C ALA A 64 -3.04 -2.24 2.02
N TYR A 65 -2.51 -2.62 0.85
CA TYR A 65 -2.16 -4.01 0.51
C TYR A 65 -0.77 -4.40 1.04
N PHE A 66 0.09 -3.44 1.41
CA PHE A 66 1.50 -3.73 1.75
C PHE A 66 1.63 -4.68 2.94
N LYS A 67 1.02 -4.31 4.08
CA LYS A 67 1.03 -5.15 5.29
C LYS A 67 0.36 -6.51 5.05
N PRO A 68 -0.84 -6.61 4.46
CA PRO A 68 -1.46 -7.90 4.12
C PRO A 68 -0.61 -8.80 3.23
N ILE A 69 0.06 -8.26 2.20
CA ILE A 69 0.93 -9.05 1.32
C ILE A 69 2.13 -9.61 2.11
N LEU A 70 2.80 -8.77 2.92
CA LEU A 70 3.89 -9.24 3.79
C LEU A 70 3.41 -10.26 4.81
N GLN A 71 2.20 -10.10 5.35
CA GLN A 71 1.61 -11.07 6.28
C GLN A 71 1.38 -12.43 5.62
N VAL A 72 0.79 -12.47 4.42
CA VAL A 72 0.57 -13.72 3.67
C VAL A 72 1.89 -14.38 3.33
N LEU A 73 2.87 -13.62 2.81
CA LEU A 73 4.19 -14.15 2.49
C LEU A 73 4.90 -14.67 3.74
N ASN A 74 4.83 -13.96 4.86
CA ASN A 74 5.41 -14.41 6.13
C ASN A 74 4.78 -15.73 6.61
N GLN A 75 3.46 -15.90 6.44
CA GLN A 75 2.78 -17.18 6.71
C GLN A 75 3.20 -18.30 5.75
N MET A 76 3.73 -17.96 4.58
CA MET A 76 4.29 -18.89 3.57
C MET A 76 5.80 -19.09 3.72
N GLY A 77 6.43 -18.53 4.77
CA GLY A 77 7.87 -18.66 4.99
C GLY A 77 8.72 -17.59 4.29
N GLY A 78 8.12 -16.48 3.85
CA GLY A 78 8.80 -15.35 3.21
C GLY A 78 8.75 -15.36 1.68
N VAL A 79 8.27 -16.43 1.07
CA VAL A 79 8.20 -16.62 -0.38
C VAL A 79 6.89 -17.32 -0.76
N GLY A 80 6.33 -16.99 -1.92
CA GLY A 80 5.11 -17.63 -2.40
C GLY A 80 4.79 -17.34 -3.86
N GLU A 81 4.10 -18.28 -4.50
CA GLU A 81 3.53 -18.09 -5.84
C GLU A 81 2.44 -17.00 -5.79
N MET A 82 2.49 -16.08 -6.75
CA MET A 82 1.61 -14.91 -6.85
C MET A 82 0.14 -15.32 -6.79
N ASN A 83 -0.26 -16.38 -7.50
CA ASN A 83 -1.65 -16.83 -7.50
C ASN A 83 -2.09 -17.33 -6.12
N GLU A 84 -1.23 -18.05 -5.39
CA GLU A 84 -1.51 -18.53 -4.03
C GLU A 84 -1.57 -17.37 -3.03
N VAL A 85 -0.68 -16.39 -3.17
CA VAL A 85 -0.69 -15.17 -2.35
C VAL A 85 -2.01 -14.43 -2.57
N LEU A 86 -2.40 -14.21 -3.84
CA LEU A 86 -3.62 -13.51 -4.20
C LEU A 86 -4.87 -14.29 -3.76
N GLU A 87 -4.89 -15.62 -3.79
CA GLU A 87 -6.01 -16.43 -3.28
C GLU A 87 -6.24 -16.23 -1.77
N ARG A 88 -5.16 -16.08 -0.98
CA ARG A 88 -5.23 -15.88 0.47
C ARG A 88 -5.51 -14.43 0.87
N LEU A 89 -5.13 -13.48 0.01
CA LEU A 89 -5.12 -12.04 0.32
C LEU A 89 -6.49 -11.47 0.73
N PRO A 90 -7.63 -11.78 0.08
CA PRO A 90 -8.94 -11.28 0.48
C PRO A 90 -9.35 -11.65 1.90
N ARG A 91 -8.90 -12.82 2.39
CA ARG A 91 -9.21 -13.27 3.75
C ARG A 91 -8.49 -12.40 4.78
N VAL A 92 -7.24 -12.05 4.53
CA VAL A 92 -6.44 -11.17 5.40
C VAL A 92 -6.94 -9.73 5.34
N MET A 93 -7.43 -9.29 4.18
CA MET A 93 -7.96 -7.93 3.97
C MET A 93 -9.46 -7.79 4.25
N LYS A 94 -10.08 -8.77 4.90
CA LYS A 94 -11.51 -8.73 5.25
C LYS A 94 -11.81 -7.48 6.10
N GLY A 95 -12.77 -6.68 5.65
CA GLY A 95 -13.14 -5.40 6.29
C GLY A 95 -12.30 -4.20 5.86
N THR A 96 -11.22 -4.42 5.09
CA THR A 96 -10.46 -3.35 4.40
C THR A 96 -10.91 -3.21 2.96
N LEU A 97 -11.10 -4.33 2.26
CA LEU A 97 -11.65 -4.33 0.89
C LEU A 97 -13.10 -3.86 0.90
N THR A 98 -13.44 -3.02 -0.06
CA THR A 98 -14.78 -2.48 -0.30
C THR A 98 -15.53 -3.32 -1.33
N ASP A 99 -16.84 -3.15 -1.47
CA ASP A 99 -17.61 -3.88 -2.48
C ASP A 99 -17.11 -3.62 -3.91
N VAL A 100 -16.68 -2.38 -4.20
CA VAL A 100 -16.15 -1.98 -5.50
C VAL A 100 -14.82 -2.69 -5.83
N ASP A 101 -14.06 -3.09 -4.81
CA ASP A 101 -12.83 -3.85 -5.01
C ASP A 101 -13.10 -5.24 -5.62
N PHE A 102 -14.27 -5.83 -5.36
CA PHE A 102 -14.70 -7.13 -5.87
C PHE A 102 -15.40 -7.08 -7.24
N GLU A 103 -15.74 -5.89 -7.73
CA GLU A 103 -16.30 -5.76 -9.07
C GLU A 103 -15.32 -6.21 -10.17
N PRO A 104 -15.84 -6.66 -11.32
CA PRO A 104 -15.03 -6.94 -12.51
C PRO A 104 -14.14 -5.76 -12.91
N LEU A 105 -12.90 -6.05 -13.27
CA LEU A 105 -11.95 -5.03 -13.74
C LEU A 105 -12.41 -4.36 -15.04
N ALA A 106 -13.03 -5.13 -15.93
CA ALA A 106 -13.56 -4.72 -17.23
C ALA A 106 -14.87 -5.49 -17.53
N PRO A 107 -15.65 -5.06 -18.55
CA PRO A 107 -16.78 -5.86 -19.03
C PRO A 107 -16.31 -7.27 -19.46
N ASN A 108 -17.09 -8.30 -19.14
CA ASN A 108 -16.85 -9.70 -19.52
C ASN A 108 -15.55 -10.34 -18.97
N THR A 109 -14.97 -9.83 -17.88
CA THR A 109 -13.90 -10.54 -17.14
C THR A 109 -14.38 -10.94 -15.75
N GLU A 110 -13.92 -12.09 -15.27
CA GLU A 110 -14.13 -12.54 -13.89
C GLU A 110 -13.05 -12.00 -12.94
N VAL A 111 -12.03 -11.30 -13.45
CA VAL A 111 -10.94 -10.78 -12.63
C VAL A 111 -11.41 -9.56 -11.83
N PRO A 112 -11.37 -9.61 -10.49
CA PRO A 112 -11.81 -8.49 -9.66
C PRO A 112 -10.78 -7.36 -9.65
N ARG A 113 -11.23 -6.12 -9.43
CA ARG A 113 -10.37 -4.92 -9.41
C ARG A 113 -9.25 -4.98 -8.37
N TRP A 114 -9.49 -5.61 -7.22
CA TRP A 114 -8.47 -5.75 -6.16
C TRP A 114 -7.28 -6.59 -6.61
N TRP A 115 -7.50 -7.58 -7.49
CA TRP A 115 -6.43 -8.45 -7.99
C TRP A 115 -5.36 -7.66 -8.75
N ASN A 116 -5.81 -6.75 -9.62
CA ASN A 116 -4.92 -5.83 -10.33
C ASN A 116 -4.24 -4.88 -9.34
N THR A 117 -4.99 -4.33 -8.38
CA THR A 117 -4.47 -3.39 -7.38
C THR A 117 -3.38 -4.02 -6.49
N ALA A 118 -3.52 -5.29 -6.14
CA ALA A 118 -2.51 -6.04 -5.39
C ALA A 118 -1.21 -6.25 -6.19
N GLN A 119 -1.31 -6.46 -7.51
CA GLN A 119 -0.12 -6.54 -8.38
C GLN A 119 0.58 -5.18 -8.51
N TRP A 120 -0.16 -4.07 -8.58
CA TRP A 120 0.43 -2.73 -8.51
C TRP A 120 1.15 -2.52 -7.17
N ALA A 121 0.54 -2.94 -6.06
CA ALA A 121 1.16 -2.89 -4.74
C ALA A 121 2.45 -3.70 -4.68
N GLN A 122 2.48 -4.91 -5.26
CA GLN A 122 3.71 -5.69 -5.34
C GLN A 122 4.80 -4.94 -6.11
N SER A 123 4.47 -4.34 -7.24
CA SER A 123 5.45 -3.57 -8.02
C SER A 123 6.01 -2.40 -7.22
N ALA A 124 5.18 -1.67 -6.48
CA ALA A 124 5.64 -0.60 -5.60
C ALA A 124 6.44 -1.11 -4.40
N MET A 125 6.11 -2.27 -3.84
CA MET A 125 6.88 -2.91 -2.77
C MET A 125 8.26 -3.37 -3.23
N VAL A 126 8.40 -3.80 -4.49
CA VAL A 126 9.72 -4.05 -5.11
C VAL A 126 10.52 -2.76 -5.20
N GLN A 127 9.92 -1.66 -5.69
CA GLN A 127 10.60 -0.35 -5.74
C GLN A 127 10.98 0.17 -4.34
N ALA A 128 10.17 -0.13 -3.33
CA ALA A 128 10.44 0.20 -1.94
C ALA A 128 11.45 -0.74 -1.26
N GLY A 129 11.97 -1.76 -1.96
CA GLY A 129 12.94 -2.71 -1.43
C GLY A 129 12.37 -3.70 -0.41
N LEU A 130 11.04 -3.86 -0.32
CA LEU A 130 10.38 -4.81 0.58
C LEU A 130 10.25 -6.21 -0.03
N LEU A 131 10.20 -6.29 -1.35
CA LEU A 131 10.17 -7.54 -2.13
C LEU A 131 11.34 -7.57 -3.11
N LYS A 132 11.82 -8.77 -3.42
CA LYS A 132 12.94 -8.96 -4.36
C LYS A 132 12.54 -8.59 -5.79
N SER A 133 13.41 -7.86 -6.48
CA SER A 133 13.25 -7.52 -7.91
C SER A 133 13.67 -8.64 -8.86
N ASP A 134 14.50 -9.57 -8.38
CA ASP A 134 15.10 -10.69 -9.11
C ASP A 134 14.44 -12.04 -8.81
N ALA A 135 13.27 -12.03 -8.14
CA ALA A 135 12.48 -13.23 -7.91
C ALA A 135 12.02 -13.85 -9.25
N PRO A 136 11.89 -15.20 -9.33
CA PRO A 136 11.35 -15.87 -10.51
C PRO A 136 9.98 -15.32 -10.93
N ARG A 137 9.68 -15.39 -12.23
CA ARG A 137 8.40 -14.91 -12.75
C ARG A 137 7.25 -15.66 -12.08
N GLY A 138 6.31 -14.90 -11.52
CA GLY A 138 5.16 -15.47 -10.81
C GLY A 138 5.42 -15.72 -9.33
N VAL A 139 6.64 -15.54 -8.84
CA VAL A 139 7.00 -15.70 -7.42
C VAL A 139 7.18 -14.34 -6.77
N TRP A 140 6.64 -14.17 -5.58
CA TRP A 140 6.90 -13.02 -4.72
C TRP A 140 7.73 -13.46 -3.53
N GLU A 141 8.83 -12.77 -3.27
CA GLU A 141 9.76 -13.09 -2.18
C GLU A 141 10.11 -11.82 -1.41
N MET A 142 10.12 -11.93 -0.08
CA MET A 142 10.46 -10.83 0.83
C MET A 142 11.97 -10.59 0.85
N THR A 143 12.35 -9.32 0.96
CA THR A 143 13.71 -8.94 1.35
C THR A 143 13.84 -8.99 2.87
N GLU A 144 15.07 -8.84 3.37
CA GLU A 144 15.31 -8.63 4.82
C GLU A 144 14.52 -7.44 5.37
N ALA A 145 14.40 -6.35 4.60
CA ALA A 145 13.59 -5.19 4.98
C ALA A 145 12.10 -5.55 5.11
N GLY A 146 11.57 -6.37 4.21
CA GLY A 146 10.21 -6.91 4.31
C GLY A 146 10.00 -7.75 5.57
N HIS A 147 10.95 -8.64 5.88
CA HIS A 147 10.89 -9.48 7.09
C HIS A 147 10.94 -8.66 8.37
N LYS A 148 11.82 -7.66 8.43
CA LYS A 148 11.90 -6.74 9.56
C LYS A 148 10.59 -5.97 9.76
N LEU A 149 10.04 -5.41 8.67
CA LEU A 149 8.83 -4.62 8.72
C LEU A 149 7.62 -5.43 9.24
N ILE A 150 7.46 -6.70 8.81
CA ILE A 150 6.35 -7.52 9.31
C ILE A 150 6.53 -7.96 10.76
N ALA A 151 7.77 -8.18 11.20
CA ALA A 151 8.07 -8.51 12.60
C ALA A 151 7.75 -7.35 13.56
N GLU A 152 8.01 -6.10 13.14
CA GLU A 152 7.64 -4.90 13.89
C GLU A 152 6.11 -4.75 14.08
N PHE A 153 5.30 -5.29 13.16
CA PHE A 153 3.84 -5.30 13.31
C PHE A 153 3.30 -6.40 14.23
N GLY A 154 4.10 -7.42 14.52
CA GLY A 154 3.73 -8.55 15.38
C GLY A 154 4.24 -8.46 16.81
N SER A 155 5.08 -7.47 17.12
CA SER A 155 5.57 -7.14 18.47
C SER A 155 4.66 -6.14 19.17
#